data_AF-A0A316DW44-F1
#
_entry.id   AF-A0A316DW44-F1
#
_cell.length_a   1.000
_cell.length_b   1.000
_cell.length_c   1.000
_cell.angle_alpha   90.00
_cell.angle_beta   90.00
_cell.angle_gamma   90.00
#
_symmetry.space_group_name_H-M   'P 1'
#
loop_
_entity.id
_entity.type
_entity.pdbx_description
1 polymer ?
#
loop_
_entity_poly.entity_id
_entity_poly.type
_entity_poly.pdbx_seq_one_letter_code
_entity_poly.pdbx_strand_id
1 'polypeptide(L)'
;MKKMPAILIYCLIVFAALFGIINSPTALVLGFAFSICFKNPFKLYSHKAINYLLKVSVIGLGFGMFIKETLETGKAGFSLTFFSIILTISLGLLLSKTMKMDLKLGHLITSGTSICGGSAIAAISPVIKANGKSISIALGIVFLLNSIALLIFPSIGHLLHLSQEQFGLWCAIAIHDTSSVVGAAMGYGEEALKIATTVKLSRTLWIIPVSLFSMFLFKTKGEKIKIPYFILLFIIAIMINSYHLLPVSITSVLVSGSKRLLVLTLFLVGSTISITDLKATGIKPVFLALILWIFISVFSLLYITH
;
A
#
# COMPACT_ATOMS: atom_id res chain seq x y z
N MET A 1 -15.20 -32.30 -6.36
CA MET A 1 -15.59 -31.79 -7.70
C MET A 1 -15.54 -30.26 -7.85
N LYS A 2 -15.72 -29.41 -6.82
CA LYS A 2 -15.66 -27.92 -6.94
C LYS A 2 -14.27 -27.27 -7.12
N LYS A 3 -13.16 -28.02 -7.03
CA LYS A 3 -11.78 -27.43 -7.08
C LYS A 3 -11.28 -27.14 -8.49
N MET A 4 -11.57 -28.00 -9.46
CA MET A 4 -11.08 -27.87 -10.84
C MET A 4 -11.57 -26.60 -11.56
N PRO A 5 -12.86 -26.21 -11.51
CA PRO A 5 -13.31 -24.97 -12.15
C PRO A 5 -12.73 -23.72 -11.47
N ALA A 6 -12.56 -23.74 -10.15
CA ALA A 6 -11.98 -22.61 -9.41
C ALA A 6 -10.51 -22.36 -9.82
N ILE A 7 -9.71 -23.41 -9.99
CA ILE A 7 -8.31 -23.29 -10.44
C ILE A 7 -8.26 -22.75 -11.87
N LEU A 8 -9.12 -23.25 -12.77
CA LEU A 8 -9.13 -22.81 -14.16
C LEU A 8 -9.51 -21.32 -14.29
N ILE A 9 -10.55 -20.87 -13.57
CA ILE A 9 -10.95 -19.45 -13.52
C ILE A 9 -9.81 -18.60 -12.94
N TYR A 10 -9.18 -19.05 -11.85
CA TYR A 10 -8.06 -18.34 -11.24
C TYR A 10 -6.90 -18.15 -12.23
N CYS A 11 -6.49 -19.23 -12.91
CA CYS A 11 -5.44 -19.19 -13.93
C CYS A 11 -5.81 -18.28 -15.12
N LEU A 12 -7.07 -18.27 -15.54
CA LEU A 12 -7.54 -17.41 -16.62
C LEU A 12 -7.46 -15.92 -16.24
N ILE A 13 -7.82 -15.55 -15.02
CA ILE A 13 -7.68 -14.15 -14.55
C ILE A 13 -6.21 -13.77 -14.40
N VAL A 14 -5.36 -14.68 -13.90
CA VAL A 14 -3.90 -14.47 -13.85
C VAL A 14 -3.33 -14.22 -15.25
N PHE A 15 -3.75 -15.02 -16.24
CA PHE A 15 -3.36 -14.83 -17.63
C PHE A 15 -3.83 -13.46 -18.15
N ALA A 16 -5.10 -13.11 -17.94
CA ALA A 16 -5.63 -11.81 -18.34
C ALA A 16 -4.85 -10.63 -17.73
N ALA A 17 -4.44 -10.72 -16.47
CA ALA A 17 -3.61 -9.72 -15.81
C ALA A 17 -2.22 -9.59 -16.44
N LEU A 18 -1.55 -10.72 -16.69
CA LEU A 18 -0.19 -10.76 -17.25
C LEU A 18 -0.12 -10.26 -18.70
N PHE A 19 -1.18 -10.48 -19.48
CA PHE A 19 -1.26 -10.02 -20.87
C PHE A 19 -1.86 -8.61 -21.02
N GLY A 20 -2.21 -7.94 -19.91
CA GLY A 20 -2.73 -6.57 -19.93
C GLY A 20 -4.16 -6.45 -20.46
N ILE A 21 -4.94 -7.54 -20.40
CA ILE A 21 -6.35 -7.56 -20.80
C ILE A 21 -7.22 -6.81 -19.78
N ILE A 22 -6.80 -6.82 -18.51
CA ILE A 22 -7.47 -6.15 -17.39
C ILE A 22 -6.54 -5.10 -16.76
N ASN A 23 -7.14 -4.10 -16.11
CA ASN A 23 -6.45 -3.01 -15.43
C ASN A 23 -6.44 -3.19 -13.90
N SER A 24 -5.79 -2.28 -13.19
CA SER A 24 -5.61 -2.35 -11.73
C SER A 24 -6.94 -2.44 -10.93
N PRO A 25 -7.95 -1.57 -11.16
CA PRO A 25 -9.26 -1.69 -10.52
C PRO A 25 -9.97 -3.02 -10.79
N THR A 26 -10.04 -3.42 -12.07
CA THR A 26 -10.76 -4.63 -12.47
C THR A 26 -10.10 -5.89 -11.92
N ALA A 27 -8.77 -5.95 -11.87
CA ALA A 27 -8.04 -7.07 -11.28
C ALA A 27 -8.37 -7.25 -9.78
N LEU A 28 -8.36 -6.16 -9.01
CA LEU A 28 -8.73 -6.20 -7.59
C LEU A 28 -10.17 -6.69 -7.40
N VAL A 29 -11.12 -6.12 -8.15
CA VAL A 29 -12.55 -6.46 -8.07
C VAL A 29 -12.78 -7.92 -8.46
N LEU A 30 -12.14 -8.40 -9.53
CA LEU A 30 -12.21 -9.80 -9.94
C LEU A 30 -11.61 -10.73 -8.87
N GLY A 31 -10.52 -10.32 -8.22
CA GLY A 31 -9.94 -11.06 -7.09
C GLY A 31 -10.90 -11.18 -5.92
N PHE A 32 -11.55 -10.08 -5.55
CA PHE A 32 -12.54 -10.06 -4.48
C PHE A 32 -13.80 -10.87 -4.84
N ALA A 33 -14.34 -10.69 -6.04
CA ALA A 33 -15.47 -11.49 -6.54
C ALA A 33 -15.13 -12.98 -6.55
N PHE A 34 -13.90 -13.34 -6.95
CA PHE A 34 -13.40 -14.70 -6.88
C PHE A 34 -13.39 -15.23 -5.44
N SER A 35 -12.96 -14.43 -4.45
CA SER A 35 -12.93 -14.87 -3.04
C SER A 35 -14.33 -15.07 -2.42
N ILE A 36 -15.35 -14.40 -2.97
CA ILE A 36 -16.76 -14.59 -2.60
C ILE A 36 -17.30 -15.90 -3.21
N CYS A 37 -17.08 -16.12 -4.50
CA CYS A 37 -17.64 -17.25 -5.22
C CYS A 37 -16.88 -18.57 -4.95
N PHE A 38 -15.58 -18.48 -4.71
CA PHE A 38 -14.67 -19.62 -4.59
C PHE A 38 -13.74 -19.47 -3.39
N LYS A 39 -13.32 -20.59 -2.80
CA LYS A 39 -12.20 -20.58 -1.86
C LYS A 39 -10.91 -20.47 -2.66
N ASN A 40 -10.06 -19.50 -2.33
CA ASN A 40 -8.75 -19.32 -2.96
C ASN A 40 -7.93 -20.63 -2.88
N PRO A 41 -7.64 -21.29 -4.03
CA PRO A 41 -6.96 -22.58 -4.06
C PRO A 41 -5.49 -22.48 -3.63
N PHE A 42 -4.90 -21.29 -3.70
CA PHE A 42 -3.49 -21.03 -3.40
C PHE A 42 -3.30 -20.14 -2.16
N LYS A 43 -4.29 -20.09 -1.26
CA LYS A 43 -4.29 -19.20 -0.07
C LYS A 43 -2.97 -19.25 0.74
N LEU A 44 -2.36 -20.43 0.86
CA LEU A 44 -1.09 -20.63 1.58
C LEU A 44 0.09 -19.86 0.96
N TYR A 45 0.09 -19.69 -0.37
CA TYR A 45 1.17 -19.06 -1.12
C TYR A 45 0.86 -17.61 -1.50
N SER A 46 -0.42 -17.20 -1.53
CA SER A 46 -0.84 -15.87 -2.01
C SER A 46 -0.13 -14.72 -1.29
N HIS A 47 -0.03 -14.74 0.05
CA HIS A 47 0.65 -13.66 0.79
C HIS A 47 2.15 -13.55 0.45
N LYS A 48 2.82 -14.69 0.27
CA LYS A 48 4.24 -14.72 -0.15
C LYS A 48 4.37 -14.18 -1.57
N ALA A 49 3.52 -14.64 -2.49
CA ALA A 49 3.51 -14.18 -3.87
C ALA A 49 3.26 -12.66 -3.97
N ILE A 50 2.25 -12.13 -3.29
CA ILE A 50 1.95 -10.69 -3.21
C ILE A 50 3.19 -9.91 -2.77
N ASN A 51 3.87 -10.37 -1.71
CA ASN A 51 5.04 -9.67 -1.17
C ASN A 51 6.21 -9.60 -2.17
N TYR A 52 6.50 -10.71 -2.86
CA TYR A 52 7.58 -10.75 -3.85
C TYR A 52 7.21 -9.99 -5.13
N LEU A 53 6.03 -10.23 -5.68
CA LEU A 53 5.57 -9.58 -6.91
C LEU A 53 5.49 -8.07 -6.75
N LEU A 54 5.01 -7.56 -5.61
CA LEU A 54 5.00 -6.14 -5.32
C LEU A 54 6.41 -5.55 -5.33
N LYS A 55 7.37 -6.19 -4.65
CA LYS A 55 8.76 -5.72 -4.60
C LYS A 55 9.40 -5.72 -5.98
N VAL A 56 9.24 -6.79 -6.75
CA VAL A 56 9.78 -6.91 -8.12
C VAL A 56 9.17 -5.84 -9.02
N SER A 57 7.85 -5.66 -8.96
CA SER A 57 7.14 -4.63 -9.74
C SER A 57 7.66 -3.24 -9.39
N VAL A 58 7.78 -2.92 -8.11
CA VAL A 58 8.28 -1.61 -7.67
C VAL A 58 9.72 -1.37 -8.10
N ILE A 59 10.62 -2.35 -7.93
CA ILE A 59 12.01 -2.24 -8.39
C ILE A 59 12.02 -2.00 -9.91
N GLY A 60 11.22 -2.77 -10.66
CA GLY A 60 11.18 -2.66 -12.10
C GLY A 60 10.57 -1.35 -12.63
N LEU A 61 9.64 -0.73 -11.88
CA LEU A 61 9.17 0.64 -12.14
C LEU A 61 10.30 1.67 -12.02
N GLY A 62 11.31 1.40 -11.19
CA GLY A 62 12.50 2.27 -11.04
C GLY A 62 13.28 2.45 -12.34
N PHE A 63 13.25 1.47 -13.26
CA PHE A 63 13.86 1.61 -14.59
C PHE A 63 13.14 2.62 -15.50
N GLY A 64 11.98 3.17 -15.09
CA GLY A 64 11.26 4.22 -15.82
C GLY A 64 11.40 5.61 -15.19
N MET A 65 12.24 5.78 -14.17
CA MET A 65 12.36 7.01 -13.38
C MET A 65 13.78 7.58 -13.44
N PHE A 66 13.88 8.90 -13.29
CA PHE A 66 15.16 9.61 -13.24
C PHE A 66 15.47 10.08 -11.83
N ILE A 67 16.75 10.00 -11.43
CA ILE A 67 17.20 10.29 -10.07
C ILE A 67 16.91 11.74 -9.66
N LYS A 68 17.06 12.70 -10.59
CA LYS A 68 16.81 14.12 -10.31
C LYS A 68 15.34 14.37 -9.98
N GLU A 69 14.44 13.91 -10.85
CA GLU A 69 12.97 13.97 -10.66
C GLU A 69 12.57 13.26 -9.35
N THR A 70 13.12 12.07 -9.11
CA THR A 70 12.84 11.29 -7.89
C THR A 70 13.27 12.04 -6.62
N LEU A 71 14.43 12.70 -6.63
CA LEU A 71 14.91 13.48 -5.49
C LEU A 71 14.09 14.75 -5.27
N GLU A 72 13.70 15.44 -6.33
CA GLU A 72 12.85 16.64 -6.26
C GLU A 72 11.48 16.29 -5.69
N THR A 73 10.81 15.28 -6.24
CA THR A 73 9.52 14.78 -5.72
C THR A 73 9.65 14.26 -4.29
N GLY A 74 10.71 13.52 -3.98
CA GLY A 74 10.97 13.00 -2.64
C GLY A 74 11.12 14.10 -1.60
N LYS A 75 11.79 15.21 -1.95
CA LYS A 75 11.93 16.39 -1.10
C LYS A 75 10.59 17.13 -0.93
N ALA A 76 9.85 17.35 -2.02
CA ALA A 76 8.54 18.00 -1.97
C ALA A 76 7.54 17.23 -1.09
N GLY A 77 7.55 15.90 -1.17
CA GLY A 77 6.70 15.05 -0.34
C GLY A 77 7.17 14.87 1.11
N PHE A 78 8.37 15.33 1.48
CA PHE A 78 8.95 15.06 2.80
C PHE A 78 8.21 15.80 3.93
N SER A 79 7.95 17.11 3.78
CA SER A 79 7.24 17.90 4.78
C SER A 79 5.83 17.36 5.01
N LEU A 80 5.10 17.12 3.92
CA LEU A 80 3.76 16.55 3.94
C LEU A 80 3.74 15.16 4.61
N THR A 81 4.72 14.32 4.29
CA THR A 81 4.91 13.01 4.95
C THR A 81 5.15 13.18 6.45
N PHE A 82 6.05 14.07 6.85
CA PHE A 82 6.38 14.30 8.25
C PHE A 82 5.14 14.71 9.06
N PHE A 83 4.45 15.77 8.62
CA PHE A 83 3.26 16.26 9.32
C PHE A 83 2.13 15.24 9.31
N SER A 84 1.87 14.58 8.17
CA SER A 84 0.81 13.57 8.09
C SER A 84 1.06 12.39 9.03
N ILE A 85 2.30 11.89 9.15
CA ILE A 85 2.64 10.81 10.08
C ILE A 85 2.44 11.25 11.52
N ILE A 86 3.02 12.39 11.91
CA ILE A 86 2.97 12.87 13.31
C ILE A 86 1.52 13.16 13.73
N LEU A 87 0.76 13.86 12.90
CA LEU A 87 -0.63 14.19 13.18
C LEU A 87 -1.51 12.93 13.23
N THR A 88 -1.35 12.00 12.28
CA THR A 88 -2.15 10.76 12.25
C THR A 88 -1.82 9.86 13.44
N ILE A 89 -0.54 9.74 13.84
CA ILE A 89 -0.17 8.99 15.04
C ILE A 89 -0.75 9.63 16.28
N SER A 90 -0.62 10.96 16.42
CA SER A 90 -1.13 11.69 17.59
C SER A 90 -2.65 11.54 17.72
N LEU A 91 -3.38 11.73 16.62
CA LEU A 91 -4.82 11.55 16.55
C LEU A 91 -5.22 10.11 16.83
N GLY A 92 -4.50 9.13 16.26
CA GLY A 92 -4.81 7.71 16.45
C GLY A 92 -4.61 7.24 17.88
N LEU A 93 -3.56 7.72 18.56
CA LEU A 93 -3.34 7.45 19.98
C LEU A 93 -4.44 8.09 20.84
N LEU A 94 -4.81 9.34 20.54
CA LEU A 94 -5.89 10.04 21.24
C LEU A 94 -7.23 9.29 21.08
N LEU A 95 -7.62 8.98 19.85
CA LEU A 95 -8.88 8.30 19.55
C LEU A 95 -8.91 6.87 20.12
N SER A 96 -7.79 6.15 20.04
CA SER A 96 -7.69 4.81 20.64
C SER A 96 -7.96 4.85 22.16
N LYS A 97 -7.45 5.89 22.84
CA LYS A 97 -7.67 6.11 24.27
C LYS A 97 -9.12 6.50 24.56
N THR A 98 -9.69 7.46 23.83
CA THR A 98 -11.08 7.92 24.07
C THR A 98 -12.11 6.83 23.78
N MET A 99 -11.89 6.01 22.76
CA MET A 99 -12.76 4.89 22.39
C MET A 99 -12.60 3.66 23.30
N LYS A 100 -11.66 3.69 24.26
CA LYS A 100 -11.29 2.58 25.14
C LYS A 100 -10.95 1.31 24.34
N MET A 101 -10.14 1.45 23.30
CA MET A 101 -9.68 0.33 22.47
C MET A 101 -8.51 -0.41 23.12
N ASP A 102 -8.32 -1.68 22.73
CA ASP A 102 -7.06 -2.39 23.02
C ASP A 102 -5.88 -1.57 22.47
N LEU A 103 -4.91 -1.28 23.33
CA LEU A 103 -3.80 -0.37 23.01
C LEU A 103 -2.97 -0.89 21.84
N LYS A 104 -2.73 -2.21 21.77
CA LYS A 104 -1.94 -2.80 20.69
C LYS A 104 -2.70 -2.74 19.37
N LEU A 105 -3.98 -3.11 19.36
CA LEU A 105 -4.82 -3.02 18.17
C LEU A 105 -4.94 -1.57 17.65
N GLY A 106 -5.22 -0.62 18.55
CA GLY A 106 -5.30 0.81 18.20
C GLY A 106 -3.99 1.34 17.61
N HIS A 107 -2.85 0.97 18.20
CA HIS A 107 -1.53 1.35 17.71
C HIS A 107 -1.18 0.71 16.35
N LEU A 108 -1.58 -0.55 16.12
CA LEU A 108 -1.39 -1.22 14.82
C LEU A 108 -2.22 -0.56 13.72
N ILE A 109 -3.49 -0.24 13.98
CA ILE A 109 -4.36 0.46 13.02
C ILE A 109 -3.78 1.85 12.73
N THR A 110 -3.45 2.61 13.77
CA THR A 110 -2.87 3.94 13.66
C THR A 110 -1.59 3.93 12.83
N SER A 111 -0.68 3.00 13.13
CA SER A 111 0.61 2.90 12.44
C SER A 111 0.47 2.35 11.01
N GLY A 112 -0.50 1.46 10.78
CA GLY A 112 -0.85 1.00 9.44
C GLY A 112 -1.35 2.14 8.58
N THR A 113 -2.31 2.92 9.08
CA THR A 113 -2.87 4.09 8.39
C THR A 113 -1.83 5.18 8.14
N SER A 114 -0.96 5.47 9.11
CA SER A 114 -0.01 6.58 8.99
C SER A 114 1.20 6.34 8.09
N ILE A 115 1.51 5.10 7.67
CA ILE A 115 2.72 4.80 6.89
C ILE A 115 2.41 4.06 5.57
N CYS A 116 2.58 2.72 5.58
CA CYS A 116 2.53 1.85 4.40
C CYS A 116 1.63 0.62 4.65
N GLY A 117 0.67 0.75 5.58
CA GLY A 117 -0.37 -0.25 5.79
C GLY A 117 0.18 -1.53 6.38
N GLY A 118 0.04 -2.63 5.63
CA GLY A 118 0.45 -3.96 6.08
C GLY A 118 1.94 -4.08 6.42
N SER A 119 2.82 -3.37 5.70
CA SER A 119 4.26 -3.36 6.00
C SER A 119 4.59 -2.72 7.35
N ALA A 120 3.88 -1.65 7.71
CA ALA A 120 4.02 -1.01 9.02
C ALA A 120 3.46 -1.91 10.14
N ILE A 121 2.29 -2.52 9.93
CA ILE A 121 1.73 -3.51 10.86
C ILE A 121 2.73 -4.65 11.07
N ALA A 122 3.28 -5.23 10.01
CA ALA A 122 4.23 -6.33 10.10
C ALA A 122 5.54 -5.97 10.82
N ALA A 123 6.00 -4.71 10.70
CA ALA A 123 7.19 -4.22 11.38
C ALA A 123 6.94 -3.93 12.87
N ILE A 124 5.79 -3.35 13.20
CA ILE A 124 5.46 -2.88 14.56
C ILE A 124 4.88 -4.00 15.42
N SER A 125 4.21 -4.98 14.82
CA SER A 125 3.63 -6.13 15.54
C SER A 125 4.61 -6.87 16.46
N PRO A 126 5.82 -7.28 16.02
CA PRO A 126 6.79 -7.90 16.92
C PRO A 126 7.31 -6.90 17.96
N VAL A 127 7.53 -5.65 17.57
CA VAL A 127 8.00 -4.57 18.45
C VAL A 127 7.09 -4.39 19.67
N ILE A 128 5.77 -4.33 19.47
CA ILE A 128 4.81 -4.16 20.58
C ILE A 128 4.30 -5.49 21.16
N LYS A 129 4.84 -6.63 20.69
CA LYS A 129 4.41 -7.99 21.04
C LYS A 129 2.90 -8.17 20.87
N ALA A 130 2.37 -7.82 19.70
CA ALA A 130 0.95 -7.95 19.38
C ALA A 130 0.54 -9.42 19.22
N ASN A 131 -0.69 -9.75 19.64
CA ASN A 131 -1.25 -11.09 19.42
C ASN A 131 -1.77 -11.24 17.97
N GLY A 132 -1.86 -12.48 17.49
CA GLY A 132 -2.27 -12.77 16.10
C GLY A 132 -3.66 -12.25 15.73
N LYS A 133 -4.59 -12.18 16.70
CA LYS A 133 -5.94 -11.65 16.49
C LYS A 133 -5.91 -10.15 16.16
N SER A 134 -5.21 -9.34 16.97
CA SER A 134 -5.07 -7.90 16.74
C SER A 134 -4.37 -7.60 15.41
N ILE A 135 -3.33 -8.39 15.06
CA ILE A 135 -2.63 -8.27 13.77
C ILE A 135 -3.60 -8.54 12.61
N SER A 136 -4.36 -9.63 12.69
CA SER A 136 -5.30 -10.03 11.63
C SER A 136 -6.41 -8.99 11.44
N ILE A 137 -6.97 -8.46 12.54
CA ILE A 137 -7.99 -7.40 12.50
C ILE A 137 -7.42 -6.13 11.87
N ALA A 138 -6.23 -5.67 12.30
CA ALA A 138 -5.61 -4.46 11.75
C ALA A 138 -5.33 -4.61 10.24
N LEU A 139 -4.78 -5.75 9.81
CA LEU A 139 -4.54 -6.03 8.40
C LEU A 139 -5.83 -6.06 7.59
N GLY A 140 -6.87 -6.71 8.10
CA GLY A 140 -8.17 -6.80 7.44
C GLY A 140 -8.80 -5.42 7.18
N ILE A 141 -8.80 -4.55 8.19
CA ILE A 141 -9.33 -3.18 8.06
C ILE A 141 -8.50 -2.37 7.06
N VAL A 142 -7.18 -2.39 7.18
CA VAL A 142 -6.29 -1.63 6.30
C VAL A 142 -6.45 -2.06 4.85
N PHE A 143 -6.48 -3.37 4.57
CA PHE A 143 -6.67 -3.88 3.21
C PHE A 143 -8.07 -3.59 2.67
N LEU A 144 -9.10 -3.62 3.50
CA LEU A 144 -10.44 -3.21 3.11
C LEU A 144 -10.46 -1.73 2.67
N LEU A 145 -9.95 -0.83 3.51
CA LEU A 145 -9.93 0.60 3.20
C LEU A 145 -9.08 0.88 1.96
N ASN A 146 -7.95 0.20 1.79
CA ASN A 146 -7.11 0.34 0.60
C ASN A 146 -7.81 -0.13 -0.68
N SER A 147 -8.59 -1.21 -0.59
CA SER A 147 -9.38 -1.71 -1.72
C SER A 147 -10.43 -0.70 -2.16
N ILE A 148 -11.10 -0.07 -1.19
CA ILE A 148 -12.04 1.04 -1.45
C ILE A 148 -11.28 2.23 -2.04
N ALA A 149 -10.14 2.59 -1.44
CA ALA A 149 -9.31 3.71 -1.85
C ALA A 149 -8.91 3.62 -3.33
N LEU A 150 -8.45 2.45 -3.77
CA LEU A 150 -8.04 2.20 -5.15
C LEU A 150 -9.14 2.58 -6.16
N LEU A 151 -10.40 2.31 -5.81
CA LEU A 151 -11.55 2.55 -6.68
C LEU A 151 -12.04 4.00 -6.60
N ILE A 152 -12.10 4.58 -5.41
CA ILE A 152 -12.71 5.90 -5.21
C ILE A 152 -11.75 7.05 -5.52
N PHE A 153 -10.45 6.90 -5.22
CA PHE A 153 -9.50 8.01 -5.30
C PHE A 153 -9.39 8.59 -6.72
N PRO A 154 -9.16 7.79 -7.78
CA PRO A 154 -9.07 8.33 -9.14
C PRO A 154 -10.32 9.12 -9.54
N SER A 155 -11.51 8.60 -9.18
CA SER A 155 -12.79 9.27 -9.45
C SER A 155 -12.89 10.62 -8.74
N ILE A 156 -12.50 10.68 -7.46
CA ILE A 156 -12.47 11.94 -6.69
C ILE A 156 -11.43 12.91 -7.28
N GLY A 157 -10.25 12.41 -7.67
CA GLY A 157 -9.21 13.24 -8.30
C GLY A 157 -9.69 13.92 -9.57
N HIS A 158 -10.37 13.17 -10.45
CA HIS A 158 -10.97 13.71 -11.67
C HIS A 158 -12.08 14.71 -11.38
N LEU A 159 -12.94 14.45 -10.39
CA LEU A 159 -14.01 15.36 -9.96
C LEU A 159 -13.46 16.69 -9.43
N LEU A 160 -12.33 16.64 -8.73
CA LEU A 160 -11.64 17.83 -8.20
C LEU A 160 -10.68 18.47 -9.21
N HIS A 161 -10.60 17.95 -10.43
CA HIS A 161 -9.69 18.41 -11.48
C HIS A 161 -8.21 18.48 -11.05
N LEU A 162 -7.76 17.52 -10.23
CA LEU A 162 -6.38 17.49 -9.75
C LEU A 162 -5.41 17.23 -10.90
N SER A 163 -4.28 17.93 -10.92
CA SER A 163 -3.17 17.58 -11.80
C SER A 163 -2.61 16.19 -11.46
N GLN A 164 -1.85 15.57 -12.38
CA GLN A 164 -1.21 14.29 -12.10
C GLN A 164 -0.22 14.39 -10.92
N GLU A 165 0.47 15.52 -10.79
CA GLU A 165 1.33 15.81 -9.64
C GLU A 165 0.54 15.85 -8.33
N GLN A 166 -0.54 16.65 -8.28
CA GLN A 166 -1.38 16.78 -7.10
C GLN A 166 -2.01 15.44 -6.70
N PHE A 167 -2.55 14.70 -7.67
CA PHE A 167 -3.11 13.38 -7.42
C PHE A 167 -2.05 12.38 -6.95
N GLY A 168 -0.87 12.39 -7.57
CA GLY A 168 0.24 11.53 -7.21
C GLY A 168 0.69 11.74 -5.76
N LEU A 169 0.84 13.00 -5.33
CA LEU A 169 1.13 13.35 -3.94
C LEU A 169 -0.01 12.94 -3.01
N TRP A 170 -1.25 13.28 -3.35
CA TRP A 170 -2.41 13.06 -2.51
C TRP A 170 -2.66 11.57 -2.26
N CYS A 171 -2.72 10.75 -3.32
CA CYS A 171 -2.96 9.33 -3.18
C CYS A 171 -1.81 8.62 -2.43
N ALA A 172 -0.55 9.03 -2.63
CA ALA A 172 0.59 8.45 -1.90
C ALA A 172 0.54 8.69 -0.39
N ILE A 173 -0.02 9.82 0.04
CA ILE A 173 -0.20 10.15 1.45
C ILE A 173 -1.44 9.46 2.02
N ALA A 174 -2.57 9.57 1.32
CA ALA A 174 -3.88 9.19 1.83
C ALA A 174 -4.21 7.69 1.74
N ILE A 175 -3.74 6.98 0.72
CA ILE A 175 -3.97 5.52 0.59
C ILE A 175 -2.89 4.79 1.39
N HIS A 176 -3.23 3.75 2.14
CA HIS A 176 -2.31 3.24 3.17
C HIS A 176 -1.22 2.31 2.64
N ASP A 177 -1.38 1.58 1.54
CA ASP A 177 -0.36 0.64 1.04
C ASP A 177 0.18 0.97 -0.36
N THR A 178 1.35 0.42 -0.68
CA THR A 178 2.01 0.67 -1.97
C THR A 178 1.24 0.08 -3.15
N SER A 179 0.66 -1.12 -3.00
CA SER A 179 -0.01 -1.76 -4.14
C SER A 179 -1.24 -0.98 -4.58
N SER A 180 -2.04 -0.47 -3.63
CA SER A 180 -3.23 0.32 -3.97
C SER A 180 -2.91 1.74 -4.42
N VAL A 181 -1.89 2.38 -3.84
CA VAL A 181 -1.38 3.67 -4.34
C VAL A 181 -0.99 3.55 -5.81
N VAL A 182 -0.15 2.57 -6.12
CA VAL A 182 0.32 2.38 -7.48
C VAL A 182 -0.82 1.99 -8.42
N GLY A 183 -1.74 1.13 -7.96
CA GLY A 183 -2.94 0.78 -8.72
C GLY A 183 -3.83 1.97 -9.06
N ALA A 184 -4.07 2.88 -8.11
CA ALA A 184 -4.83 4.10 -8.31
C ALA A 184 -4.09 5.09 -9.24
N ALA A 185 -2.80 5.32 -9.00
CA ALA A 185 -1.97 6.24 -9.79
C ALA A 185 -1.78 5.77 -11.23
N MET A 186 -1.62 4.45 -11.46
CA MET A 186 -1.61 3.86 -12.80
C MET A 186 -2.88 4.17 -13.61
N GLY A 187 -4.04 4.25 -12.93
CA GLY A 187 -5.30 4.63 -13.58
C GLY A 187 -5.44 6.13 -13.84
N TYR A 188 -4.62 6.96 -13.19
CA TYR A 188 -4.69 8.42 -13.28
C TYR A 188 -3.68 8.99 -14.29
N GLY A 189 -2.49 8.40 -14.39
CA GLY A 189 -1.51 8.73 -15.42
C GLY A 189 -0.06 8.39 -15.03
N GLU A 190 0.85 8.48 -16.01
CA GLU A 190 2.25 8.10 -15.86
C GLU A 190 3.03 8.99 -14.88
N GLU A 191 2.76 10.28 -14.87
CA GLU A 191 3.40 11.23 -13.95
C GLU A 191 2.90 11.00 -12.52
N ALA A 192 1.58 10.83 -12.36
CA ALA A 192 0.99 10.47 -11.07
C ALA A 192 1.60 9.17 -10.52
N LEU A 193 1.80 8.17 -11.36
CA LEU A 193 2.43 6.90 -11.01
C LEU A 193 3.87 7.09 -10.47
N LYS A 194 4.69 7.86 -11.19
CA LYS A 194 6.08 8.13 -10.77
C LYS A 194 6.14 8.85 -9.43
N ILE A 195 5.34 9.91 -9.29
CA ILE A 195 5.28 10.73 -8.09
C ILE A 195 4.79 9.89 -6.91
N ALA A 196 3.67 9.20 -7.10
CA ALA A 196 3.05 8.43 -6.04
C ALA A 196 3.96 7.30 -5.53
N THR A 197 4.61 6.59 -6.46
CA THR A 197 5.56 5.52 -6.11
C THR A 197 6.74 6.07 -5.32
N THR A 198 7.33 7.18 -5.77
CA THR A 198 8.48 7.82 -5.12
C THR A 198 8.15 8.25 -3.70
N VAL A 199 7.06 9.00 -3.52
CA VAL A 199 6.61 9.49 -2.20
C VAL A 199 6.23 8.33 -1.29
N LYS A 200 5.60 7.26 -1.82
CA LYS A 200 5.21 6.11 -1.02
C LYS A 200 6.40 5.30 -0.51
N LEU A 201 7.47 5.20 -1.29
CA LEU A 201 8.68 4.50 -0.89
C LEU A 201 9.50 5.28 0.13
N SER A 202 9.63 6.60 -0.03
CA SER A 202 10.28 7.44 0.98
C SER A 202 9.57 7.32 2.34
N ARG A 203 8.23 7.23 2.34
CA ARG A 203 7.42 6.95 3.55
C ARG A 203 7.74 5.64 4.24
N THR A 204 8.15 4.61 3.50
CA THR A 204 8.43 3.29 4.08
C THR A 204 9.65 3.34 5.03
N LEU A 205 10.56 4.30 4.84
CA LEU A 205 11.70 4.51 5.75
C LEU A 205 11.25 4.97 7.15
N TRP A 206 10.08 5.59 7.27
CA TRP A 206 9.51 6.02 8.56
C TRP A 206 9.08 4.87 9.47
N ILE A 207 9.07 3.63 8.96
CA ILE A 207 8.97 2.43 9.80
C ILE A 207 10.04 2.46 10.90
N ILE A 208 11.27 2.91 10.61
CA ILE A 208 12.37 2.90 11.57
C ILE A 208 12.09 3.82 12.78
N PRO A 209 11.90 5.15 12.61
CA PRO A 209 11.62 6.03 13.73
C PRO A 209 10.32 5.67 14.46
N VAL A 210 9.26 5.26 13.75
CA VAL A 210 7.99 4.86 14.39
C VAL A 210 8.14 3.55 15.15
N SER A 211 8.95 2.61 14.69
CA SER A 211 9.27 1.39 15.45
C SER A 211 10.03 1.70 16.73
N LEU A 212 11.02 2.59 16.68
CA LEU A 212 11.74 3.06 17.87
C LEU A 212 10.82 3.75 18.88
N PHE A 213 9.94 4.64 18.39
CA PHE A 213 8.91 5.27 19.22
C PHE A 213 7.97 4.23 19.84
N SER A 214 7.55 3.23 19.07
CA SER A 214 6.70 2.13 19.54
C SER A 214 7.41 1.30 20.62
N MET A 215 8.71 1.03 20.48
CA MET A 215 9.49 0.32 21.49
C MET A 215 9.51 1.09 22.82
N PHE A 216 9.68 2.41 22.76
CA PHE A 216 9.65 3.28 23.93
C PHE A 216 8.26 3.28 24.59
N LEU A 217 7.21 3.50 23.80
CA LEU A 217 5.83 3.58 24.28
C LEU A 217 5.36 2.28 24.96
N PHE A 218 5.74 1.12 24.41
CA PHE A 218 5.37 -0.20 24.94
C PHE A 218 6.43 -0.82 25.86
N LYS A 219 7.51 -0.09 26.18
CA LYS A 219 8.60 -0.49 27.07
C LYS A 219 9.25 -1.84 26.71
N THR A 220 9.41 -2.10 25.41
CA THR A 220 10.01 -3.35 24.90
C THR A 220 11.49 -3.17 24.57
N LYS A 221 12.33 -4.15 24.88
CA LYS A 221 13.79 -4.14 24.61
C LYS A 221 14.18 -5.30 23.67
N GLY A 222 15.18 -5.06 22.80
CA GLY A 222 15.88 -6.12 22.05
C GLY A 222 15.25 -6.56 20.72
N GLU A 223 14.15 -5.96 20.27
CA GLU A 223 13.51 -6.31 18.99
C GLU A 223 14.26 -5.72 17.79
N LYS A 224 14.49 -6.54 16.76
CA LYS A 224 15.16 -6.11 15.51
C LYS A 224 14.17 -5.41 14.59
N ILE A 225 14.46 -4.16 14.22
CA ILE A 225 13.69 -3.41 13.22
C ILE A 225 14.01 -3.94 11.83
N LYS A 226 12.99 -4.31 11.06
CA LYS A 226 13.15 -4.81 9.69
C LYS A 226 13.31 -3.64 8.72
N ILE A 227 14.43 -3.61 8.00
CA ILE A 227 14.69 -2.62 6.96
C ILE A 227 14.19 -3.14 5.61
N PRO A 228 13.45 -2.33 4.82
CA PRO A 228 12.95 -2.72 3.50
C PRO A 228 14.05 -2.66 2.43
N TYR A 229 14.92 -3.67 2.36
CA TYR A 229 16.05 -3.73 1.41
C TYR A 229 15.68 -3.55 -0.07
N PHE A 230 14.43 -3.83 -0.47
CA PHE A 230 13.98 -3.63 -1.85
C PHE A 230 14.00 -2.15 -2.28
N ILE A 231 13.96 -1.20 -1.33
CA ILE A 231 14.10 0.23 -1.63
C ILE A 231 15.50 0.53 -2.19
N LEU A 232 16.54 -0.14 -1.69
CA LEU A 232 17.90 0.01 -2.22
C LEU A 232 17.96 -0.47 -3.68
N LEU A 233 17.35 -1.62 -3.98
CA LEU A 233 17.28 -2.15 -5.34
C LEU A 233 16.48 -1.22 -6.27
N PHE A 234 15.42 -0.59 -5.77
CA PHE A 234 14.68 0.43 -6.50
C PHE A 234 15.54 1.66 -6.83
N ILE A 235 16.32 2.15 -5.86
CA ILE A 235 17.27 3.26 -6.09
C ILE A 235 18.33 2.86 -7.13
N ILE A 236 18.85 1.62 -7.06
CA ILE A 236 19.79 1.10 -8.06
C ILE A 236 19.15 1.07 -9.46
N ALA A 237 17.90 0.62 -9.59
CA ALA A 237 17.19 0.63 -10.87
C ALA A 237 17.03 2.06 -11.44
N ILE A 238 16.72 3.04 -10.58
CA ILE A 238 16.67 4.46 -10.95
C ILE A 238 18.04 4.94 -11.45
N MET A 239 19.13 4.61 -10.75
CA MET A 239 20.48 4.99 -11.16
C MET A 239 20.83 4.37 -12.53
N ILE A 240 20.52 3.08 -12.72
CA ILE A 240 20.75 2.39 -14.00
C ILE A 240 20.07 3.11 -15.15
N ASN A 241 18.80 3.52 -14.98
CA ASN A 241 18.07 4.26 -15.99
C ASN A 241 18.62 5.69 -16.17
N SER A 242 18.95 6.38 -15.07
CA SER A 242 19.39 7.78 -15.10
C SER A 242 20.74 8.00 -15.77
N TYR A 243 21.64 7.03 -15.65
CA TYR A 243 22.95 7.04 -16.30
C TYR A 243 22.95 6.28 -17.63
N HIS A 244 21.77 5.88 -18.13
CA HIS A 244 21.60 5.16 -19.40
C HIS A 244 22.47 3.91 -19.53
N LEU A 245 22.70 3.16 -18.43
CA LEU A 245 23.50 1.93 -18.47
C LEU A 245 22.80 0.79 -19.25
N LEU A 246 21.50 0.92 -19.53
CA LEU A 246 20.72 -0.01 -20.34
C LEU A 246 20.03 0.72 -21.50
N PRO A 247 19.86 0.06 -22.67
CA PRO A 247 19.05 0.58 -23.76
C PRO A 247 17.59 0.84 -23.34
N VAL A 248 16.99 1.88 -23.93
CA VAL A 248 15.58 2.28 -23.67
C VAL A 248 14.59 1.15 -23.98
N SER A 249 14.89 0.28 -24.94
CA SER A 249 14.08 -0.90 -25.24
C SER A 249 14.02 -1.88 -24.06
N ILE A 250 15.12 -2.06 -23.33
CA ILE A 250 15.17 -2.95 -22.16
C ILE A 250 14.41 -2.31 -20.99
N THR A 251 14.67 -1.04 -20.70
CA THR A 251 14.01 -0.35 -19.58
C THR A 251 12.49 -0.24 -19.78
N SER A 252 12.03 0.04 -21.01
CA SER A 252 10.60 0.07 -21.33
C SER A 252 9.91 -1.30 -21.16
N VAL A 253 10.57 -2.40 -21.56
CA VAL A 253 10.06 -3.76 -21.33
C VAL A 253 9.99 -4.09 -19.84
N LEU A 254 11.02 -3.72 -19.06
CA LEU A 254 11.03 -3.92 -17.61
C LEU A 254 9.89 -3.14 -16.93
N VAL A 255 9.66 -1.89 -17.32
CA VAL A 255 8.57 -1.06 -16.78
C VAL A 255 7.20 -1.64 -17.16
N SER A 256 7.01 -2.05 -18.41
CA SER A 256 5.74 -2.65 -18.88
C SER A 256 5.45 -3.98 -18.17
N GLY A 257 6.46 -4.84 -18.03
CA GLY A 257 6.37 -6.08 -17.26
C GLY A 257 6.02 -5.82 -15.80
N SER A 258 6.61 -4.79 -15.19
CA SER A 258 6.34 -4.39 -13.81
C SER A 258 4.91 -3.93 -13.59
N LYS A 259 4.35 -3.14 -14.52
CA LYS A 259 2.93 -2.74 -14.48
C LYS A 259 2.02 -3.96 -14.53
N ARG A 260 2.29 -4.93 -15.40
CA ARG A 260 1.52 -6.19 -15.51
C ARG A 260 1.61 -7.04 -14.24
N LEU A 261 2.80 -7.18 -13.66
CA LEU A 261 3.00 -7.88 -12.39
C LEU A 261 2.25 -7.18 -11.24
N LEU A 262 2.11 -5.86 -11.29
CA LEU A 262 1.35 -5.12 -10.30
C LEU A 262 -0.16 -5.34 -10.42
N VAL A 263 -0.69 -5.36 -11.64
CA VAL A 263 -2.10 -5.73 -11.89
C VAL A 263 -2.38 -7.15 -11.37
N LEU A 264 -1.47 -8.10 -11.64
CA LEU A 264 -1.55 -9.44 -11.07
C LEU A 264 -1.52 -9.41 -9.53
N THR A 265 -0.62 -8.61 -8.94
CA THR A 265 -0.52 -8.47 -7.48
C THR A 265 -1.84 -8.00 -6.87
N LEU A 266 -2.54 -7.05 -7.50
CA LEU A 266 -3.84 -6.55 -7.06
C LEU A 266 -4.94 -7.62 -7.13
N PHE A 267 -4.96 -8.44 -8.18
CA PHE A 267 -5.84 -9.62 -8.23
C PHE A 267 -5.57 -10.57 -7.05
N LEU A 268 -4.29 -10.88 -6.78
CA LEU A 268 -3.93 -11.73 -5.66
C LEU A 268 -4.37 -11.12 -4.32
N VAL A 269 -4.18 -9.82 -4.12
CA VAL A 269 -4.66 -9.09 -2.94
C VAL A 269 -6.17 -9.28 -2.78
N GLY A 270 -6.95 -8.98 -3.82
CA GLY A 270 -8.41 -9.17 -3.81
C GLY A 270 -8.81 -10.61 -3.45
N SER A 271 -8.12 -11.60 -4.01
CA SER A 271 -8.37 -13.03 -3.77
C SER A 271 -8.05 -13.52 -2.35
N THR A 272 -7.35 -12.69 -1.55
CA THR A 272 -7.05 -12.99 -0.14
C THR A 272 -7.98 -12.31 0.85
N ILE A 273 -8.81 -11.37 0.39
CA ILE A 273 -9.79 -10.68 1.24
C ILE A 273 -10.85 -11.69 1.70
N SER A 274 -11.04 -11.75 3.01
CA SER A 274 -11.85 -12.75 3.70
C SER A 274 -13.01 -12.07 4.41
N ILE A 275 -14.24 -12.32 3.95
CA ILE A 275 -15.45 -11.74 4.55
C ILE A 275 -15.60 -12.14 6.02
N THR A 276 -15.16 -13.33 6.41
CA THR A 276 -15.21 -13.77 7.80
C THR A 276 -14.30 -12.92 8.69
N ASP A 277 -13.11 -12.55 8.20
CA ASP A 277 -12.18 -11.70 8.94
C ASP A 277 -12.71 -10.25 9.04
N LEU A 278 -13.40 -9.79 8.00
CA LEU A 278 -14.11 -8.50 8.01
C LEU A 278 -15.29 -8.50 9.00
N LYS A 279 -16.11 -9.57 9.04
CA LYS A 279 -17.23 -9.70 9.97
C LYS A 279 -16.79 -9.89 11.42
N ALA A 280 -15.63 -10.50 11.63
CA ALA A 280 -15.02 -10.64 12.97
C ALA A 280 -14.42 -9.31 13.49
N THR A 281 -14.41 -8.26 12.66
CA THR A 281 -13.91 -6.94 13.02
C THR A 281 -14.95 -6.19 13.85
N GLY A 282 -14.58 -5.76 15.05
CA GLY A 282 -15.45 -4.91 15.88
C GLY A 282 -15.65 -3.52 15.28
N ILE A 283 -16.77 -2.86 15.61
CA ILE A 283 -17.13 -1.55 15.04
C ILE A 283 -16.12 -0.44 15.38
N LYS A 284 -15.58 -0.47 16.61
CA LYS A 284 -14.62 0.53 17.11
C LYS A 284 -13.32 0.58 16.26
N PRO A 285 -12.64 -0.55 16.00
CA PRO A 285 -11.51 -0.62 15.06
C PRO A 285 -11.77 -0.01 13.69
N VAL A 286 -12.93 -0.32 13.07
CA VAL A 286 -13.29 0.22 11.74
C VAL A 286 -13.44 1.73 11.82
N PHE A 287 -14.15 2.22 12.82
CA PHE A 287 -14.41 3.64 12.99
C PHE A 287 -13.12 4.43 13.25
N LEU A 288 -12.20 3.91 14.07
CA LEU A 288 -10.86 4.50 14.24
C LEU A 288 -10.14 4.64 12.90
N ALA A 289 -10.07 3.54 12.14
CA ALA A 289 -9.37 3.53 10.86
C ALA A 289 -10.00 4.48 9.84
N LEU A 290 -11.34 4.55 9.78
CA LEU A 290 -12.08 5.48 8.92
C LEU A 290 -11.83 6.93 9.28
N ILE A 291 -11.87 7.31 10.57
CA ILE A 291 -11.58 8.68 11.00
C ILE A 291 -10.15 9.06 10.62
N LEU A 292 -9.17 8.20 10.90
CA LEU A 292 -7.78 8.47 10.55
C LEU A 292 -7.58 8.59 9.04
N TRP A 293 -8.27 7.75 8.26
CA TRP A 293 -8.20 7.78 6.81
C TRP A 293 -8.84 9.04 6.23
N ILE A 294 -10.01 9.45 6.71
CA ILE A 294 -10.65 10.70 6.30
C ILE A 294 -9.76 11.89 6.69
N PHE A 295 -9.24 11.90 7.93
CA PHE A 295 -8.34 12.93 8.42
C PHE A 295 -7.12 13.09 7.52
N ILE A 296 -6.36 12.01 7.28
CA ILE A 296 -5.14 12.08 6.46
C ILE A 296 -5.48 12.45 5.00
N SER A 297 -6.61 11.98 4.47
CA SER A 297 -7.07 12.30 3.11
C SER A 297 -7.41 13.78 2.96
N VAL A 298 -8.17 14.35 3.89
CA VAL A 298 -8.56 15.77 3.87
C VAL A 298 -7.36 16.66 4.16
N PHE A 299 -6.58 16.34 5.19
CA PHE A 299 -5.38 17.10 5.55
C PHE A 299 -4.40 17.20 4.38
N SER A 300 -4.08 16.06 3.76
CA SER A 300 -3.14 16.04 2.64
C SER A 300 -3.69 16.73 1.40
N LEU A 301 -4.99 16.60 1.12
CA LEU A 301 -5.62 17.31 0.01
C LEU A 301 -5.50 18.83 0.20
N LEU A 302 -5.89 19.34 1.38
CA LEU A 302 -5.79 20.77 1.71
C LEU A 302 -4.36 21.28 1.65
N TYR A 303 -3.38 20.49 2.11
CA TYR A 303 -1.96 20.86 2.04
C TYR A 303 -1.44 20.94 0.61
N ILE A 304 -1.98 20.15 -0.31
CA ILE A 304 -1.54 20.12 -1.71
C ILE A 304 -2.21 21.23 -2.53
N THR A 305 -3.43 21.62 -2.17
CA THR A 305 -4.22 22.62 -2.89
C THR A 305 -4.02 24.07 -2.40
N HIS A 306 -3.28 24.28 -1.31
CA HIS A 306 -2.98 25.59 -0.71
C HIS A 306 -1.47 25.76 -0.51
#